data_AF-A0A7Y4X787-F1
#
_entry.id   AF-A0A7Y4X787-F1
#
_cell.length_a   1.000
_cell.length_b   1.000
_cell.length_c   1.000
_cell.angle_alpha   90.00
_cell.angle_beta   90.00
_cell.angle_gamma   90.00
#
_symmetry.space_group_name_H-M   'P 1'
#
loop_
_entity.id
_entity.type
_entity.pdbx_description
1 polymer ?
#
loop_
_entity_poly.entity_id
_entity_poly.type
_entity_poly.pdbx_seq_one_letter_code
_entity_poly.pdbx_strand_id
1 'polypeptide(L)'
;MSTPTKAQALIVDVTEKEYQADRAHGLQADEVLQPGRHTFKRGGFLARHGLKAGQTPASIKVRISINLDFDVLTYFKQRAAQPNAAPYQTQINTALRAVMEGEPKAVAVAPLPQAEALLADRDFIEAVAKRVQARGVAGRKRNRRAA
;
A
#
# COMPACT_ATOMS: atom_id res chain seq x y z
N MET A 1 2.65 -24.78 23.12
CA MET A 1 1.90 -23.78 23.90
C MET A 1 2.67 -22.46 23.84
N SER A 2 2.13 -21.45 23.16
CA SER A 2 2.81 -20.16 22.96
C SER A 2 2.36 -19.21 24.07
N THR A 3 3.31 -18.71 24.87
CA THR A 3 3.03 -17.81 25.99
C THR A 3 2.62 -16.42 25.46
N PRO A 4 1.56 -15.80 26.01
CA PRO A 4 1.18 -14.45 25.61
C PRO A 4 2.24 -13.46 26.10
N THR A 5 2.97 -12.85 25.16
CA THR A 5 3.93 -11.77 25.45
C THR A 5 3.18 -10.57 26.03
N LYS A 6 3.49 -10.19 27.28
CA LYS A 6 2.88 -9.03 27.95
C LYS A 6 3.08 -7.77 27.10
N ALA A 7 1.98 -7.08 26.77
CA ALA A 7 2.04 -5.80 26.06
C ALA A 7 2.79 -4.78 26.91
N GLN A 8 3.95 -4.31 26.42
CA GLN A 8 4.80 -3.35 27.10
C GLN A 8 4.15 -1.95 27.04
N ALA A 9 3.97 -1.30 28.19
CA ALA A 9 3.54 0.09 28.26
C ALA A 9 4.70 1.02 27.84
N LEU A 10 4.42 1.99 26.96
CA LEU A 10 5.32 3.07 26.58
C LEU A 10 4.89 4.32 27.35
N ILE A 11 5.80 4.85 28.17
CA ILE A 11 5.58 6.07 28.93
C ILE A 11 6.34 7.18 28.21
N VAL A 12 5.64 8.27 27.89
CA VAL A 12 6.21 9.47 27.27
C VAL A 12 5.94 10.63 28.21
N ASP A 13 7.02 11.24 28.70
CA ASP A 13 6.94 12.46 29.51
C ASP A 13 7.18 13.65 28.57
N VAL A 14 6.16 14.50 28.41
CA VAL A 14 6.23 15.68 27.55
C VAL A 14 6.43 16.91 28.43
N THR A 15 7.52 17.64 28.19
CA THR A 15 7.81 18.88 28.90
C THR A 15 7.10 20.07 28.26
N GLU A 16 6.88 21.13 29.04
CA GLU A 16 6.32 22.40 28.53
C GLU A 16 7.15 22.96 27.37
N LYS A 17 8.47 22.80 27.43
CA LYS A 17 9.38 23.27 26.38
C LYS A 17 9.18 22.53 25.06
N GLU A 18 8.98 21.22 25.10
CA GLU A 18 8.71 20.40 23.90
C GLU A 18 7.35 20.73 23.31
N TYR A 19 6.32 20.87 24.15
CA TYR A 19 4.98 21.30 23.72
C TYR A 19 5.02 22.64 22.97
N GLN A 20 5.73 23.64 23.52
CA GLN A 20 5.85 24.95 22.86
C GLN A 20 6.72 24.89 21.59
N ALA A 21 7.73 24.02 21.54
CA ALA A 21 8.53 23.82 20.34
C ALA A 21 7.69 23.24 19.20
N ASP A 22 6.87 22.23 19.48
CA ASP A 22 5.97 21.62 18.50
C ASP A 22 4.92 22.62 17.98
N ARG A 23 4.38 23.46 18.87
CA ARG A 23 3.49 24.58 18.48
C ARG A 23 4.20 25.63 17.62
N ALA A 24 5.46 25.94 17.92
CA ALA A 24 6.26 26.85 17.10
C ALA A 24 6.56 26.27 15.70
N HIS A 25 6.57 24.95 15.55
CA HIS A 25 6.66 24.25 14.26
C HIS A 25 5.34 24.25 13.47
N GLY A 26 4.29 24.89 13.98
CA GLY A 26 3.02 25.08 13.27
C GLY A 26 1.97 24.00 13.54
N LEU A 27 2.23 23.08 14.48
CA LEU A 27 1.23 22.10 14.92
C LEU A 27 0.19 22.77 15.81
N GLN A 28 -1.08 22.44 15.59
CA GLN A 28 -2.19 22.95 16.39
C GLN A 28 -2.25 22.24 17.75
N ALA A 29 -2.90 22.86 18.73
CA ALA A 29 -2.90 22.38 20.12
C ALA A 29 -3.55 20.98 20.31
N ASP A 30 -4.41 20.57 19.38
CA ASP A 30 -5.06 19.25 19.31
C ASP A 30 -4.21 18.20 18.58
N GLU A 31 -3.16 18.62 17.88
CA GLU A 31 -2.21 17.76 17.16
C GLU A 31 -0.97 17.40 18.00
N VAL A 32 -0.75 18.11 19.11
CA VAL A 32 0.38 17.91 20.03
C VAL A 32 -0.04 17.29 21.35
N LEU A 33 0.84 16.47 21.92
CA LEU A 33 0.62 15.94 23.28
C LEU A 33 0.76 17.07 24.29
N GLN A 34 -0.25 17.22 25.15
CA GLN A 34 -0.23 18.19 26.22
C GLN A 34 0.93 17.91 27.20
N PRO A 35 1.48 18.93 27.87
CA PRO A 35 2.51 18.72 28.88
C PRO A 35 2.06 17.74 29.96
N GLY A 36 2.93 16.80 30.32
CA GLY A 36 2.65 15.78 31.33
C GLY A 36 3.04 14.36 30.93
N ARG A 37 2.69 13.41 31.80
CA ARG A 37 3.05 11.99 31.66
C ARG A 37 1.96 11.21 30.94
N HIS A 38 2.27 10.73 29.73
CA HIS A 38 1.36 9.96 28.90
C HIS A 38 1.73 8.49 28.89
N THR A 39 0.75 7.63 29.16
CA THR A 39 0.94 6.18 29.12
C THR A 39 0.22 5.57 27.93
N PHE A 40 0.99 5.03 26.99
CA PHE A 40 0.49 4.33 25.82
C PHE A 40 0.70 2.83 25.97
N LYS A 41 -0.26 2.04 25.48
CA LYS A 41 -0.09 0.59 25.34
C LYS A 41 0.36 0.30 23.92
N ARG A 42 1.55 -0.28 23.72
CA ARG A 42 2.00 -0.71 22.38
C ARG A 42 0.99 -1.72 21.82
N GLY A 43 0.46 -1.43 20.64
CA GLY A 43 -0.59 -2.24 20.01
C GLY A 43 -1.99 -2.11 20.64
N GLY A 44 -2.20 -1.18 21.60
CA GLY A 44 -3.50 -0.97 22.22
C GLY A 44 -4.59 -0.48 21.25
N PHE A 45 -4.20 0.34 20.27
CA PHE A 45 -5.10 0.71 19.17
C PHE A 45 -5.54 -0.51 18.36
N LEU A 46 -4.58 -1.33 17.93
CA LEU A 46 -4.85 -2.55 17.16
C LEU A 46 -5.72 -3.55 17.95
N ALA A 47 -5.42 -3.74 19.24
CA ALA A 47 -6.18 -4.64 20.11
C ALA A 47 -7.65 -4.21 20.27
N ARG A 48 -7.94 -2.91 20.36
CA ARG A 48 -9.32 -2.37 20.41
C ARG A 48 -10.11 -2.62 19.13
N HIS A 49 -9.42 -2.78 18.01
CA HIS A 49 -10.00 -3.08 16.71
C HIS A 49 -9.84 -4.57 16.31
N GLY A 50 -9.42 -5.44 17.23
CA GLY A 50 -9.26 -6.88 16.97
C GLY A 50 -8.12 -7.23 16.02
N LEU A 51 -7.20 -6.30 15.77
CA LEU A 51 -6.07 -6.46 14.86
C LEU A 51 -4.79 -6.79 15.63
N LYS A 52 -3.90 -7.58 15.01
CA LYS A 52 -2.54 -7.82 15.52
C LYS A 52 -1.52 -6.96 14.77
N ALA A 53 -0.37 -6.69 15.39
CA ALA A 53 0.72 -5.97 14.73
C ALA A 53 1.20 -6.74 13.49
N GLY A 54 1.25 -6.07 12.33
CA GLY A 54 1.59 -6.68 11.03
C GLY A 54 0.41 -7.33 10.30
N GLN A 55 -0.80 -7.27 10.85
CA GLN A 55 -2.00 -7.75 10.18
C GLN A 55 -2.61 -6.62 9.34
N THR A 56 -2.44 -6.67 8.02
CA THR A 56 -3.34 -5.97 7.09
C THR A 56 -4.74 -6.54 7.34
N PRO A 57 -5.80 -5.72 7.52
CA PRO A 57 -7.13 -6.26 7.78
C PRO A 57 -7.51 -7.22 6.65
N ALA A 58 -7.55 -8.51 6.97
CA ALA A 58 -7.92 -9.55 6.02
C ALA A 58 -9.43 -9.41 5.75
N SER A 59 -9.76 -9.05 4.51
CA SER A 59 -11.11 -9.03 3.94
C SER A 59 -12.23 -8.67 4.93
N ILE A 60 -12.17 -7.45 5.50
CA ILE A 60 -13.34 -6.92 6.21
C ILE A 60 -14.46 -6.75 5.19
N LYS A 61 -15.57 -7.47 5.38
CA LYS A 61 -16.77 -7.30 4.55
C LYS A 61 -17.36 -5.93 4.88
N VAL A 62 -17.14 -4.96 4.00
CA VAL A 62 -17.73 -3.62 4.12
C VAL A 62 -19.05 -3.59 3.36
N ARG A 63 -20.13 -3.14 4.02
CA ARG A 63 -21.41 -2.85 3.37
C ARG A 63 -21.43 -1.38 2.99
N ILE A 64 -21.60 -1.08 1.72
CA ILE A 64 -21.80 0.27 1.22
C ILE A 64 -23.24 0.44 0.74
N SER A 65 -23.78 1.65 0.86
CA SER A 65 -25.03 2.06 0.22
C SER A 65 -24.67 3.15 -0.77
N ILE A 66 -24.94 2.89 -2.05
CA ILE A 66 -24.64 3.80 -3.15
C ILE A 66 -25.88 3.89 -4.05
N ASN A 67 -26.09 5.04 -4.67
CA ASN A 67 -27.07 5.17 -5.74
C ASN A 67 -26.41 4.74 -7.06
N LEU A 68 -27.06 3.84 -7.77
CA LEU A 68 -26.65 3.39 -9.10
C LEU A 68 -27.79 3.69 -10.07
N ASP A 69 -27.43 4.05 -11.30
CA ASP A 69 -28.42 4.28 -12.35
C ASP A 69 -29.18 3.00 -12.65
N PHE A 70 -30.46 3.18 -13.04
CA PHE A 70 -31.39 2.07 -13.22
C PHE A 70 -30.97 1.15 -14.39
N ASP A 71 -30.40 1.72 -15.45
CA ASP A 71 -29.89 1.01 -16.61
C ASP A 71 -28.67 0.14 -16.26
N VAL A 72 -27.74 0.64 -15.45
CA VAL A 72 -26.57 -0.11 -14.95
C VAL A 72 -27.03 -1.31 -14.13
N LEU A 73 -27.97 -1.10 -13.20
CA LEU A 73 -28.53 -2.20 -12.41
C LEU A 73 -29.23 -3.24 -13.29
N THR A 74 -29.99 -2.78 -14.29
CA THR A 74 -30.73 -3.63 -15.22
C THR A 74 -29.79 -4.47 -16.08
N TYR A 75 -28.72 -3.87 -16.60
CA TYR A 75 -27.68 -4.56 -17.38
C TYR A 75 -27.08 -5.75 -16.60
N PHE A 76 -26.62 -5.52 -15.36
CA PHE A 76 -26.03 -6.60 -14.56
C PHE A 76 -27.05 -7.65 -14.13
N LYS A 77 -28.32 -7.27 -13.90
CA LYS A 77 -29.40 -8.24 -13.64
C LYS A 77 -29.67 -9.15 -14.83
N GLN A 78 -29.76 -8.59 -16.04
CA GLN A 78 -29.96 -9.37 -17.27
C GLN A 78 -28.78 -10.32 -17.53
N ARG A 79 -27.55 -9.84 -17.33
CA ARG A 79 -26.35 -10.67 -17.46
C ARG A 79 -26.32 -11.81 -16.44
N ALA A 80 -26.78 -11.57 -15.20
CA ALA A 80 -26.87 -12.60 -14.16
C ALA A 80 -28.01 -13.61 -14.38
N ALA A 81 -29.00 -13.31 -15.23
CA ALA A 81 -30.07 -14.23 -15.58
C ALA A 81 -29.64 -15.33 -16.58
N GLN A 82 -28.43 -15.20 -17.16
CA GLN A 82 -27.89 -16.20 -18.07
C GLN A 82 -27.48 -17.49 -17.31
N PRO A 83 -27.61 -18.67 -17.93
CA PRO A 83 -27.15 -19.93 -17.32
C PRO A 83 -25.66 -19.86 -16.98
N ASN A 84 -25.28 -20.36 -15.80
CA ASN A 84 -23.90 -20.35 -15.29
C ASN A 84 -23.27 -18.95 -15.08
N ALA A 85 -24.05 -17.87 -15.11
CA ALA A 85 -23.55 -16.54 -14.80
C ALA A 85 -23.41 -16.32 -13.29
N ALA A 86 -22.41 -15.53 -12.89
CA ALA A 86 -22.27 -15.10 -11.50
C ALA A 86 -23.41 -14.15 -11.09
N PRO A 87 -23.77 -14.04 -9.79
CA PRO A 87 -24.75 -13.06 -9.33
C PRO A 87 -24.34 -11.62 -9.67
N TYR A 88 -25.31 -10.74 -9.93
CA TYR A 88 -25.05 -9.35 -10.36
C TYR A 88 -24.13 -8.59 -9.38
N GLN A 89 -24.26 -8.82 -8.07
CA GLN A 89 -23.37 -8.22 -7.06
C GLN A 89 -21.91 -8.65 -7.23
N THR A 90 -21.66 -9.93 -7.50
CA THR A 90 -20.32 -10.45 -7.77
C THR A 90 -19.75 -9.83 -9.04
N GLN A 91 -20.57 -9.70 -10.09
CA GLN A 91 -20.16 -9.06 -11.33
C GLN A 91 -19.77 -7.59 -11.13
N ILE A 92 -20.55 -6.83 -10.35
CA ILE A 92 -20.24 -5.43 -10.00
C ILE A 92 -18.92 -5.36 -9.22
N ASN A 93 -18.74 -6.20 -8.20
CA ASN A 93 -17.51 -6.20 -7.42
C ASN A 93 -16.27 -6.55 -8.26
N THR A 94 -16.40 -7.51 -9.19
CA THR A 94 -15.33 -7.87 -10.12
C THR A 94 -15.02 -6.71 -11.07
N ALA A 95 -16.03 -6.01 -11.59
CA ALA A 95 -15.83 -4.84 -12.43
C ALA A 95 -15.10 -3.71 -11.68
N LEU A 96 -15.51 -3.42 -10.43
CA LEU A 96 -14.83 -2.42 -9.60
C LEU A 96 -13.37 -2.80 -9.31
N ARG A 97 -13.07 -4.08 -9.07
CA ARG A 97 -11.68 -4.55 -8.92
C ARG A 97 -10.89 -4.41 -10.22
N ALA A 98 -11.48 -4.75 -11.36
CA ALA A 98 -10.81 -4.60 -12.65
C ALA A 98 -10.46 -3.12 -12.92
N VAL A 99 -11.32 -2.18 -12.50
CA VAL A 99 -10.99 -0.74 -12.55
C VAL A 99 -9.82 -0.44 -11.61
N MET A 100 -9.83 -0.93 -10.36
CA MET A 100 -8.71 -0.74 -9.44
C MET A 100 -7.37 -1.31 -9.96
N GLU A 101 -7.41 -2.43 -10.69
CA GLU A 101 -6.24 -3.09 -11.26
C GLU A 101 -5.77 -2.43 -12.57
N GLY A 102 -6.71 -1.90 -13.35
CA GLY A 102 -6.47 -1.25 -14.64
C GLY A 102 -6.20 0.25 -14.55
N GLU A 103 -6.55 0.91 -13.44
CA GLU A 103 -6.10 2.26 -13.16
C GLU A 103 -4.58 2.24 -12.99
N PRO A 104 -3.80 2.91 -13.86
CA PRO A 104 -2.39 3.12 -13.58
C PRO A 104 -2.36 3.87 -12.26
N LYS A 105 -1.81 3.23 -11.23
CA LYS A 105 -1.57 3.81 -9.92
C LYS A 105 -0.94 5.18 -10.13
N ALA A 106 -1.74 6.24 -10.11
CA ALA A 106 -1.33 7.61 -10.45
C ALA A 106 -0.43 8.24 -9.35
N VAL A 107 0.20 7.37 -8.55
CA VAL A 107 1.21 7.68 -7.54
C VAL A 107 2.30 6.59 -7.61
N ALA A 108 2.94 6.47 -8.77
CA ALA A 108 4.25 5.84 -8.93
C ALA A 108 4.82 6.22 -10.31
N VAL A 109 5.55 7.35 -10.34
CA VAL A 109 6.43 7.78 -11.45
C VAL A 109 5.72 7.83 -12.81
N ALA A 110 5.20 9.00 -13.16
CA ALA A 110 4.93 9.31 -14.57
C ALA A 110 6.15 8.86 -15.39
N PRO A 111 5.99 8.04 -16.46
CA PRO A 111 7.10 7.76 -17.34
C PRO A 111 7.61 9.12 -17.80
N LEU A 112 8.85 9.45 -17.41
CA LEU A 112 9.54 10.61 -17.97
C LEU A 112 9.37 10.47 -19.49
N PRO A 113 8.96 11.51 -20.24
CA PRO A 113 8.74 11.43 -21.69
C PRO A 113 9.98 10.94 -22.46
N GLN A 114 11.13 10.89 -21.79
CA GLN A 114 12.40 10.40 -22.29
C GLN A 114 12.55 8.86 -22.18
N ALA A 115 11.77 8.17 -21.34
CA ALA A 115 11.86 6.73 -21.18
C ALA A 115 11.41 5.99 -22.45
N GLU A 116 10.34 6.46 -23.09
CA GLU A 116 9.89 5.92 -24.38
C GLU A 116 10.91 6.21 -25.50
N ALA A 117 11.51 7.40 -25.49
CA ALA A 117 12.57 7.75 -26.45
C ALA A 117 13.81 6.86 -26.31
N LEU A 118 14.21 6.53 -25.08
CA LEU A 118 15.33 5.63 -24.81
C LEU A 118 15.02 4.16 -25.15
N LEU A 119 13.76 3.75 -25.07
CA LEU A 119 13.33 2.41 -25.50
C LEU A 119 13.18 2.29 -27.03
N ALA A 120 13.00 3.41 -27.73
CA ALA A 120 13.01 3.45 -29.20
C ALA A 120 14.43 3.57 -29.78
N ASP A 121 15.39 4.07 -29.00
CA ASP A 121 16.78 4.22 -29.40
C ASP A 121 17.53 2.86 -29.38
N ARG A 122 17.87 2.37 -30.57
CA ARG A 122 18.59 1.10 -30.75
C ARG A 122 20.02 1.16 -30.22
N ASP A 123 20.70 2.29 -30.36
CA ASP A 123 22.09 2.44 -29.94
C ASP A 123 22.17 2.39 -28.40
N PHE A 124 21.17 2.98 -27.73
CA PHE A 124 21.03 2.89 -26.28
C PHE A 124 20.83 1.45 -25.81
N ILE A 125 19.92 0.69 -26.44
CA ILE A 125 19.66 -0.71 -26.08
C ILE A 125 20.92 -1.57 -26.27
N GLU A 126 21.66 -1.36 -27.36
CA GLU A 126 22.92 -2.07 -27.60
C GLU A 126 24.00 -1.71 -26.57
N ALA A 127 24.13 -0.43 -26.21
CA ALA A 127 25.06 0.01 -25.19
C ALA A 127 24.74 -0.60 -23.81
N VAL A 128 23.45 -0.67 -23.45
CA VAL A 128 22.99 -1.32 -22.20
C VAL A 128 23.26 -2.82 -22.24
N ALA A 129 22.95 -3.51 -23.35
CA ALA A 129 23.22 -4.94 -23.50
C ALA A 129 24.71 -5.26 -23.33
N LYS A 130 25.59 -4.47 -23.97
CA LYS A 130 27.05 -4.60 -23.84
C LYS A 130 27.52 -4.36 -22.41
N ARG A 131 26.95 -3.37 -21.70
CA ARG A 131 27.24 -3.07 -20.30
C ARG A 131 26.87 -4.23 -19.37
N VAL A 132 25.71 -4.84 -19.57
CA VAL A 132 25.21 -5.98 -18.78
C VAL A 132 26.07 -7.22 -19.00
N GLN A 133 26.42 -7.52 -20.26
CA GLN A 133 27.31 -8.64 -20.60
C GLN A 133 28.70 -8.47 -19.97
N ALA A 134 29.28 -7.27 -20.03
CA ALA A 134 30.58 -6.99 -19.41
C ALA A 134 30.55 -7.22 -17.87
N ARG A 135 29.45 -6.87 -17.20
CA ARG A 135 29.25 -7.17 -15.77
C ARG A 135 29.09 -8.68 -15.50
N GLY A 136 28.36 -9.40 -16.35
CA GLY A 136 28.17 -10.85 -16.21
C GLY A 136 29.49 -11.64 -16.35
N VAL A 137 30.36 -11.24 -17.28
CA VAL A 137 31.68 -11.87 -17.48
C VAL A 137 32.63 -11.58 -16.32
N ALA A 138 32.61 -10.36 -15.77
CA ALA A 138 33.41 -9.97 -14.60
C ALA A 138 32.97 -10.69 -13.29
N GLY A 139 31.69 -11.06 -13.18
CA GLY A 139 31.20 -11.90 -12.08
C GLY A 139 31.68 -13.36 -12.20
N ARG A 140 31.64 -13.92 -13.42
CA ARG A 140 32.00 -15.32 -13.67
C ARG A 140 33.51 -15.62 -13.51
N LYS A 141 34.37 -14.62 -13.77
CA LYS A 141 35.84 -14.74 -13.60
C LYS A 141 36.28 -14.79 -12.14
N ARG A 142 35.49 -14.21 -11.20
CA ARG A 142 35.77 -14.26 -9.76
C ARG A 142 35.52 -15.64 -9.16
N ASN A 143 34.47 -16.35 -9.58
CA ASN A 143 34.16 -17.70 -9.07
C ASN A 143 35.12 -18.80 -9.56
N ARG A 144 35.86 -18.59 -10.64
CA ARG A 144 36.80 -19.59 -11.18
C ARG A 144 38.22 -19.53 -10.59
N ARG A 145 38.54 -18.53 -9.76
CA ARG A 145 39.84 -18.39 -9.10
C ARG A 145 39.83 -18.82 -7.62
N ALA A 146 38.67 -19.26 -7.12
CA ALA A 146 38.46 -19.70 -5.74
C ALA A 146 38.14 -21.21 -5.66
N ALA A 147 38.58 -21.98 -6.66
CA ALA A 147 38.53 -23.44 -6.69
C ALA A 147 39.91 -23.98 -7.04
#